data_AF-A0A7Y5VJH8-F1
#
_entry.id   AF-A0A7Y5VJH8-F1
#
_cell.length_a   1.000
_cell.length_b   1.000
_cell.length_c   1.000
_cell.angle_alpha   90.00
_cell.angle_beta   90.00
_cell.angle_gamma   90.00
#
_symmetry.space_group_name_H-M   'P 1'
#
loop_
_entity.id
_entity.type
_entity.pdbx_description
1 polymer ?
#
loop_
_entity_poly.entity_id
_entity_poly.type
_entity_poly.pdbx_seq_one_letter_code
_entity_poly.pdbx_strand_id
1 'polypeptide(L)'
;MKTTLVHLHSWDRQSEDRANLFHRIEHPCALLNRDGRFEATGISSGHPDAPAMAYAADILVLHVQHDMALEAVIDWRREHGKATLYEIADDMSAPAPWRKKPRRSPLILSDCFHLASRCAGSQFSSAALERKYAILSSCRQVLPNLIEIPARLPKKPPGFTVGWAGTRSHREDLRPMVRMLRDLLHRRPEIQLALKGDLEMLHELFGELPADQLRFEDFGSPASYEAFLHTLHVGLIPLTATAFNAGRTDVKLFEYAAAGIAAVVQGSSAYAPHLKEVLCFHDLQELETILEKLYLDPEELHAERERCHSYALARNGFASGIEQHAAWYLSHAPSPENRITLPAQTPEAIKAMEAFHRLMERDLKSEANLEEALRTLDRYPNYLQLRLLVVRVLVATWRLPEAIARVRPLLASMYRDRVLMIALSLASTSEQERLRGYLRSASGRARSIPFQRENPSAFAWQVLRDVPFDYFSLMLCSRVPPTDLSEAQRQEIQQKVALFSG
;
A
#
# COMPACT_ATOMS: atom_id res chain seq x y z
N MET A 1 -7.38 27.98 -9.87
CA MET A 1 -6.64 27.35 -8.75
C MET A 1 -6.48 25.87 -9.08
N LYS A 2 -5.28 25.30 -8.93
CA LYS A 2 -5.05 23.86 -9.12
C LYS A 2 -5.79 23.06 -8.04
N THR A 3 -6.17 21.82 -8.33
CA THR A 3 -6.75 20.93 -7.33
C THR A 3 -5.64 20.32 -6.48
N THR A 4 -5.74 20.45 -5.16
CA THR A 4 -4.73 19.93 -4.23
C THR A 4 -5.00 18.46 -3.90
N LEU A 5 -4.02 17.59 -4.13
CA LEU A 5 -4.13 16.15 -3.95
C LEU A 5 -3.05 15.67 -2.97
N VAL A 6 -3.47 15.10 -1.83
CA VAL A 6 -2.55 14.58 -0.82
C VAL A 6 -2.69 13.07 -0.72
N HIS A 7 -1.59 12.35 -0.95
CA HIS A 7 -1.50 10.93 -0.69
C HIS A 7 -0.88 10.70 0.70
N LEU A 8 -1.68 10.20 1.63
CA LEU A 8 -1.27 9.85 2.98
C LEU A 8 -0.88 8.37 3.06
N HIS A 9 0.37 8.08 3.41
CA HIS A 9 0.92 6.72 3.38
C HIS A 9 1.72 6.36 4.63
N SER A 10 1.91 5.07 4.89
CA SER A 10 2.77 4.56 5.97
C SER A 10 4.06 3.91 5.46
N TRP A 11 4.32 3.95 4.15
CA TRP A 11 5.54 3.38 3.57
C TRP A 11 6.79 4.20 3.93
N ASP A 12 7.86 3.47 4.21
CA ASP A 12 9.20 4.01 4.43
C ASP A 12 9.96 4.17 3.10
N ARG A 13 10.82 5.19 3.02
CA ARG A 13 11.63 5.53 1.85
C ARG A 13 12.80 4.56 1.61
N GLN A 14 13.13 3.67 2.54
CA GLN A 14 14.35 2.85 2.47
C GLN A 14 14.14 1.32 2.51
N SER A 15 12.90 0.84 2.45
CA SER A 15 12.59 -0.60 2.59
C SER A 15 12.02 -1.23 1.31
N GLU A 16 11.68 -2.53 1.36
CA GLU A 16 11.04 -3.28 0.27
C GLU A 16 9.75 -2.61 -0.27
N ASP A 17 9.12 -1.74 0.53
CA ASP A 17 7.93 -0.99 0.13
C ASP A 17 8.23 0.25 -0.76
N ARG A 18 9.51 0.52 -1.06
CA ARG A 18 9.97 1.66 -1.86
C ARG A 18 9.35 1.69 -3.27
N ALA A 19 9.18 0.53 -3.89
CA ALA A 19 8.57 0.41 -5.22
C ALA A 19 7.10 0.82 -5.20
N ASN A 20 6.34 0.38 -4.20
CA ASN A 20 4.95 0.79 -4.01
C ASN A 20 4.85 2.32 -3.81
N LEU A 21 5.71 2.90 -2.97
CA LEU A 21 5.79 4.35 -2.79
C LEU A 21 6.09 5.08 -4.11
N PHE A 22 7.02 4.56 -4.92
CA PHE A 22 7.37 5.14 -6.22
C PHE A 22 6.18 5.11 -7.20
N HIS A 23 5.67 3.91 -7.50
CA HIS A 23 4.67 3.73 -8.57
C HIS A 23 3.26 4.21 -8.19
N ARG A 24 2.90 4.22 -6.90
CA ARG A 24 1.56 4.60 -6.45
C ARG A 24 1.47 6.02 -5.92
N ILE A 25 2.59 6.68 -5.62
CA ILE A 25 2.60 8.02 -5.02
C ILE A 25 3.55 8.96 -5.75
N GLU A 26 4.86 8.74 -5.65
CA GLU A 26 5.84 9.76 -6.07
C GLU A 26 5.77 10.03 -7.58
N HIS A 27 5.79 8.97 -8.39
CA HIS A 27 5.74 9.10 -9.83
C HIS A 27 4.38 9.65 -10.29
N PRO A 28 3.21 9.11 -9.88
CA PRO A 28 1.93 9.72 -10.19
C PRO A 28 1.80 11.19 -9.77
N CYS A 29 2.27 11.56 -8.57
CA CYS A 29 2.27 12.96 -8.12
C CYS A 29 3.10 13.84 -9.07
N ALA A 30 4.31 13.41 -9.42
CA ALA A 30 5.17 14.16 -10.34
C ALA A 30 4.49 14.38 -11.70
N LEU A 31 3.80 13.36 -12.21
CA LEU A 31 3.10 13.43 -13.49
C LEU A 31 1.85 14.30 -13.45
N LEU A 32 1.03 14.20 -12.40
CA LEU A 32 -0.15 15.05 -12.19
C LEU A 32 0.24 16.52 -11.97
N ASN A 33 1.40 16.77 -11.35
CA ASN A 33 1.96 18.12 -11.24
C ASN A 33 2.40 18.67 -12.60
N ARG A 34 3.03 17.82 -13.45
CA ARG A 34 3.44 18.18 -14.81
C ARG A 34 2.25 18.47 -15.72
N ASP A 35 1.16 17.71 -15.56
CA ASP A 35 -0.12 17.93 -16.24
C ASP A 35 -0.73 19.31 -15.93
N GLY A 36 -0.43 19.88 -14.76
CA GLY A 36 -0.73 21.27 -14.43
C GLY A 36 -2.12 21.50 -13.83
N ARG A 37 -3.02 20.51 -13.84
CA ARG A 37 -4.34 20.59 -13.17
C ARG A 37 -4.24 20.40 -11.65
N PHE A 38 -3.16 19.79 -11.16
CA PHE A 38 -3.01 19.41 -9.76
C PHE A 38 -1.79 20.04 -9.07
N GLU A 39 -1.92 20.16 -7.75
CA GLU A 39 -0.81 20.26 -6.80
C GLU A 39 -0.84 18.98 -5.96
N ALA A 40 -0.10 17.96 -6.42
CA ALA A 40 -0.10 16.61 -5.87
C ALA A 40 1.15 16.34 -5.02
N THR A 41 0.96 15.78 -3.82
CA THR A 41 2.07 15.44 -2.92
C THR A 41 1.80 14.17 -2.12
N GLY A 42 2.84 13.38 -1.92
CA GLY A 42 2.87 12.29 -0.93
C GLY A 42 3.35 12.80 0.42
N ILE A 43 2.75 12.32 1.51
CA ILE A 43 3.19 12.58 2.88
C ILE A 43 3.04 11.33 3.75
N SER A 44 4.08 11.04 4.54
CA SER A 44 4.02 9.98 5.55
C SER A 44 2.96 10.35 6.59
N SER A 45 2.15 9.38 7.00
CA SER A 45 1.23 9.55 8.11
C SER A 45 1.97 9.91 9.39
N GLY A 46 3.25 9.54 9.52
CA GLY A 46 4.14 9.95 10.61
C GLY A 46 4.52 11.44 10.63
N HIS A 47 4.30 12.20 9.55
CA HIS A 47 4.82 13.56 9.45
C HIS A 47 4.04 14.56 10.34
N PRO A 48 4.70 15.55 10.99
CA PRO A 48 4.01 16.53 11.83
C PRO A 48 2.90 17.32 11.13
N ASP A 49 3.11 17.62 9.84
CA ASP A 49 2.15 18.37 9.03
C ASP A 49 1.03 17.50 8.43
N ALA A 50 1.11 16.16 8.56
CA ALA A 50 0.15 15.24 7.95
C ALA A 50 -1.31 15.52 8.35
N PRO A 51 -1.65 15.80 9.63
CA PRO A 51 -3.02 16.17 9.99
C PRO A 51 -3.50 17.44 9.29
N ALA A 52 -2.66 18.50 9.28
CA ALA A 52 -3.03 19.78 8.67
C ALA A 52 -3.23 19.64 7.16
N MET A 53 -2.35 18.92 6.48
CA MET A 53 -2.48 18.61 5.06
C MET A 53 -3.71 17.76 4.76
N ALA A 54 -4.01 16.76 5.60
CA ALA A 54 -5.19 15.92 5.45
C ALA A 54 -6.50 16.71 5.58
N TYR A 55 -6.57 17.76 6.41
CA TYR A 55 -7.74 18.64 6.47
C TYR A 55 -7.79 19.66 5.32
N ALA A 56 -6.64 20.19 4.90
CA ALA A 56 -6.56 21.24 3.89
C ALA A 56 -6.82 20.74 2.46
N ALA A 57 -6.29 19.57 2.09
CA ALA A 57 -6.33 19.06 0.72
C ALA A 57 -7.75 18.99 0.13
N ASP A 58 -7.89 19.33 -1.15
CA ASP A 58 -9.16 19.16 -1.87
C ASP A 58 -9.53 17.67 -1.93
N ILE A 59 -8.53 16.82 -2.20
CA ILE A 59 -8.66 15.37 -2.25
C ILE A 59 -7.57 14.74 -1.37
N LEU A 60 -7.98 13.80 -0.52
CA LEU A 60 -7.09 12.99 0.31
C LEU A 60 -7.16 11.55 -0.14
N VAL A 61 -6.03 10.92 -0.42
CA VAL A 61 -5.93 9.49 -0.76
C VAL A 61 -5.24 8.76 0.39
N LEU A 62 -5.92 7.79 0.99
CA LEU A 62 -5.40 6.96 2.07
C LEU A 62 -4.79 5.67 1.49
N HIS A 63 -3.49 5.45 1.67
CA HIS A 63 -2.81 4.23 1.23
C HIS A 63 -2.78 3.19 2.35
N VAL A 64 -3.69 2.23 2.32
CA VAL A 64 -3.78 1.09 3.27
C VAL A 64 -3.59 1.54 4.75
N GLN A 65 -4.31 2.59 5.14
CA GLN A 65 -4.27 3.12 6.50
C GLN A 65 -5.36 2.48 7.38
N HIS A 66 -5.07 2.25 8.66
CA HIS A 66 -5.98 1.59 9.61
C HIS A 66 -6.16 2.38 10.91
N ASP A 67 -5.74 3.65 10.96
CA ASP A 67 -5.85 4.43 12.18
C ASP A 67 -7.27 4.96 12.37
N MET A 68 -7.94 4.58 13.46
CA MET A 68 -9.24 5.09 13.88
C MET A 68 -9.33 6.63 13.94
N ALA A 69 -8.20 7.32 14.19
CA ALA A 69 -8.15 8.79 14.16
C ALA A 69 -8.48 9.36 12.77
N LEU A 70 -8.29 8.59 11.70
CA LEU A 70 -8.62 8.99 10.34
C LEU A 70 -10.12 8.98 10.07
N GLU A 71 -10.93 8.23 10.82
CA GLU A 71 -12.39 8.28 10.66
C GLU A 71 -12.94 9.68 10.92
N ALA A 72 -12.45 10.33 11.98
CA ALA A 72 -12.83 11.70 12.29
C ALA A 72 -12.40 12.69 11.19
N VAL A 73 -11.27 12.43 10.52
CA VAL A 73 -10.82 13.22 9.37
C VAL A 73 -11.74 13.00 8.17
N ILE A 74 -12.09 11.75 7.87
CA ILE A 74 -13.01 11.39 6.78
C ILE A 74 -14.36 12.08 6.98
N ASP A 75 -14.91 12.01 8.18
CA ASP A 75 -16.22 12.59 8.48
C ASP A 75 -16.21 14.11 8.42
N TRP A 76 -15.20 14.76 9.02
CA TRP A 76 -15.04 16.22 8.90
C TRP A 76 -14.91 16.63 7.44
N ARG A 77 -14.08 15.93 6.64
CA ARG A 77 -13.90 16.25 5.22
C ARG A 77 -15.22 16.14 4.45
N ARG A 78 -16.00 15.08 4.69
CA ARG A 78 -17.32 14.90 4.08
C ARG A 78 -18.27 16.04 4.44
N GLU A 79 -18.32 16.45 5.70
CA GLU A 79 -19.14 17.59 6.18
C GLU A 79 -18.73 18.92 5.53
N HIS A 80 -17.48 19.05 5.10
CA HIS A 80 -16.94 20.23 4.41
C HIS A 80 -16.87 20.06 2.88
N GLY A 81 -17.59 19.09 2.33
CA GLY A 81 -17.67 18.86 0.88
C GLY A 81 -16.39 18.37 0.22
N LYS A 82 -15.43 17.84 1.00
CA LYS A 82 -14.13 17.34 0.52
C LYS A 82 -14.11 15.82 0.48
N ALA A 83 -13.54 15.27 -0.60
CA ALA A 83 -13.47 13.83 -0.78
C ALA A 83 -12.26 13.20 -0.08
N THR A 84 -12.47 12.02 0.48
CA THR A 84 -11.39 11.11 0.87
C THR A 84 -11.54 9.83 0.05
N LEU A 85 -10.47 9.37 -0.58
CA LEU A 85 -10.39 8.16 -1.38
C LEU A 85 -9.51 7.14 -0.67
N TYR A 86 -9.77 5.85 -0.88
CA TYR A 86 -8.99 4.78 -0.28
C TYR A 86 -8.28 3.94 -1.35
N GLU A 87 -6.96 3.81 -1.26
CA GLU A 87 -6.15 3.01 -2.18
C GLU A 87 -5.91 1.61 -1.64
N ILE A 88 -6.19 0.61 -2.48
CA ILE A 88 -5.86 -0.81 -2.27
C ILE A 88 -4.96 -1.26 -3.42
N ALA A 89 -3.64 -1.22 -3.18
CA ALA A 89 -2.64 -1.55 -4.19
C ALA A 89 -2.09 -2.99 -4.10
N ASP A 90 -2.31 -3.66 -2.97
CA ASP A 90 -1.96 -5.05 -2.72
C ASP A 90 -3.14 -5.77 -2.04
N ASP A 91 -3.18 -7.10 -2.15
CA ASP A 91 -4.16 -7.91 -1.44
C ASP A 91 -3.95 -7.76 0.07
N MET A 92 -4.93 -7.16 0.74
CA MET A 92 -4.82 -6.85 2.16
C MET A 92 -4.91 -8.09 3.03
N SER A 93 -5.71 -9.09 2.61
CA SER A 93 -5.97 -10.30 3.40
C SER A 93 -5.04 -11.45 3.10
N ALA A 94 -4.33 -11.40 1.96
CA ALA A 94 -3.34 -12.42 1.64
C ALA A 94 -2.16 -12.41 2.61
N PRO A 95 -1.61 -13.58 2.96
CA PRO A 95 -0.46 -13.68 3.85
C PRO A 95 0.78 -13.05 3.19
N ALA A 96 1.60 -12.38 4.01
CA ALA A 96 2.89 -11.83 3.60
C ALA A 96 4.04 -12.57 4.31
N PRO A 97 4.24 -13.88 4.05
CA PRO A 97 5.15 -14.74 4.82
C PRO A 97 6.61 -14.29 4.80
N TRP A 98 7.02 -13.50 3.80
CA TRP A 98 8.37 -12.93 3.73
C TRP A 98 8.61 -11.79 4.73
N ARG A 99 7.57 -11.17 5.27
CA ARG A 99 7.73 -10.10 6.26
C ARG A 99 8.12 -10.72 7.61
N LYS A 100 9.09 -10.10 8.30
CA LYS A 100 9.51 -10.50 9.67
C LYS A 100 8.34 -10.56 10.67
N LYS A 101 7.27 -9.79 10.44
CA LYS A 101 6.01 -9.82 11.20
C LYS A 101 4.85 -10.05 10.22
N PRO A 102 4.62 -11.30 9.77
CA PRO A 102 3.72 -11.61 8.65
C PRO A 102 2.23 -11.55 9.01
N ARG A 103 1.88 -11.27 10.27
CA ARG A 103 0.50 -11.26 10.75
C ARG A 103 -0.16 -9.91 10.49
N ARG A 104 -1.04 -9.84 9.51
CA ARG A 104 -2.08 -8.81 9.49
C ARG A 104 -3.22 -9.30 10.39
N SER A 105 -3.30 -8.70 11.57
CA SER A 105 -4.39 -8.95 12.52
C SER A 105 -5.74 -8.75 11.81
N PRO A 106 -6.73 -9.64 11.98
CA PRO A 106 -8.09 -9.38 11.51
C PRO A 106 -8.67 -8.06 12.01
N LEU A 107 -8.17 -7.54 13.14
CA LEU A 107 -8.55 -6.22 13.65
C LEU A 107 -8.01 -5.07 12.78
N ILE A 108 -6.79 -5.21 12.24
CA ILE A 108 -6.23 -4.24 11.30
C ILE A 108 -7.01 -4.28 9.98
N LEU A 109 -7.39 -5.47 9.51
CA LEU A 109 -8.22 -5.61 8.31
C LEU A 109 -9.61 -5.00 8.51
N SER A 110 -10.22 -5.23 9.67
CA SER A 110 -11.48 -4.62 10.09
C SER A 110 -11.39 -3.09 10.01
N ASP A 111 -10.33 -2.49 10.56
CA ASP A 111 -10.09 -1.05 10.48
C ASP A 111 -9.88 -0.57 9.04
N CYS A 112 -9.08 -1.25 8.23
CA CYS A 112 -8.87 -0.94 6.81
C CYS A 112 -10.19 -0.95 6.02
N PHE A 113 -10.98 -2.02 6.15
CA PHE A 113 -12.24 -2.20 5.44
C PHE A 113 -13.29 -1.18 5.90
N HIS A 114 -13.34 -0.91 7.21
CA HIS A 114 -14.19 0.15 7.76
C HIS A 114 -13.83 1.50 7.16
N LEU A 115 -12.57 1.93 7.22
CA LEU A 115 -12.14 3.22 6.65
C LEU A 115 -12.40 3.29 5.14
N ALA A 116 -12.12 2.22 4.39
CA ALA A 116 -12.41 2.15 2.96
C ALA A 116 -13.90 2.35 2.68
N SER A 117 -14.79 1.72 3.47
CA SER A 117 -16.24 1.85 3.33
C SER A 117 -16.82 3.21 3.71
N ARG A 118 -16.03 4.01 4.44
CA ARG A 118 -16.39 5.38 4.79
C ARG A 118 -15.89 6.39 3.75
N CYS A 119 -14.94 6.02 2.89
CA CYS A 119 -14.42 6.93 1.88
C CYS A 119 -15.45 7.22 0.77
N ALA A 120 -15.26 8.33 0.06
CA ALA A 120 -16.09 8.71 -1.08
C ALA A 120 -15.94 7.75 -2.28
N GLY A 121 -14.81 7.04 -2.34
CA GLY A 121 -14.56 5.99 -3.31
C GLY A 121 -13.29 5.21 -2.98
N SER A 122 -13.12 4.08 -3.66
CA SER A 122 -11.93 3.22 -3.53
C SER A 122 -11.23 3.09 -4.87
N GLN A 123 -9.91 3.18 -4.86
CA GLN A 123 -9.06 2.99 -6.03
C GLN A 123 -8.18 1.76 -5.88
N PHE A 124 -7.96 1.09 -6.99
CA PHE A 124 -7.33 -0.22 -7.05
C PHE A 124 -6.19 -0.23 -8.07
N SER A 125 -5.13 -0.97 -7.76
CA SER A 125 -4.02 -1.17 -8.69
C SER A 125 -4.33 -2.22 -9.77
N SER A 126 -5.30 -3.11 -9.54
CA SER A 126 -5.71 -4.17 -10.48
C SER A 126 -7.20 -4.48 -10.41
N ALA A 127 -7.75 -4.99 -11.52
CA ALA A 127 -9.15 -5.42 -11.60
C ALA A 127 -9.45 -6.62 -10.69
N ALA A 128 -8.45 -7.43 -10.34
CA ALA A 128 -8.62 -8.53 -9.39
C ALA A 128 -8.89 -8.01 -7.97
N LEU A 129 -8.15 -6.98 -7.54
CA LEU A 129 -8.38 -6.32 -6.25
C LEU A 129 -9.73 -5.60 -6.23
N GLU A 130 -10.08 -4.91 -7.32
CA GLU A 130 -11.40 -4.26 -7.45
C GLU A 130 -12.53 -5.28 -7.25
N ARG A 131 -12.48 -6.42 -7.95
CA ARG A 131 -13.49 -7.49 -7.79
C ARG A 131 -13.53 -8.04 -6.38
N LYS A 132 -12.37 -8.32 -5.78
CA LYS A 132 -12.27 -8.87 -4.42
C LYS A 132 -12.88 -7.94 -3.38
N TYR A 133 -12.63 -6.65 -3.51
CA TYR A 133 -13.01 -5.63 -2.53
C TYR A 133 -14.20 -4.76 -2.97
N ALA A 134 -14.99 -5.23 -3.95
CA ALA A 134 -16.11 -4.47 -4.51
C ALA A 134 -17.18 -4.11 -3.45
N ILE A 135 -17.32 -4.92 -2.40
CA ILE A 135 -18.26 -4.65 -1.29
C ILE A 135 -17.83 -3.47 -0.41
N LEU A 136 -16.57 -3.02 -0.48
CA LEU A 136 -16.11 -1.89 0.31
C LEU A 136 -16.68 -0.57 -0.20
N SER A 137 -16.85 -0.39 -1.51
CA SER A 137 -17.37 0.85 -2.09
C SER A 137 -18.09 0.61 -3.42
N SER A 138 -19.23 1.27 -3.59
CA SER A 138 -19.94 1.35 -4.88
C SER A 138 -19.24 2.28 -5.87
N CYS A 139 -18.58 3.33 -5.39
CA CYS A 139 -17.75 4.22 -6.19
C CYS A 139 -16.31 3.69 -6.20
N ARG A 140 -15.87 3.16 -7.35
CA ARG A 140 -14.56 2.52 -7.47
C ARG A 140 -13.92 2.68 -8.84
N GLN A 141 -12.59 2.65 -8.88
CA GLN A 141 -11.82 2.77 -10.10
C GLN A 141 -10.54 1.95 -10.05
N VAL A 142 -10.24 1.22 -11.12
CA VAL A 142 -8.90 0.67 -11.34
C VAL A 142 -8.03 1.77 -11.96
N LEU A 143 -6.93 2.11 -11.29
CA LEU A 143 -5.94 3.08 -11.75
C LEU A 143 -4.61 2.36 -11.98
N PRO A 144 -4.19 2.17 -13.25
CA PRO A 144 -2.95 1.46 -13.56
C PRO A 144 -1.74 2.25 -13.08
N ASN A 145 -0.59 1.57 -12.96
CA ASN A 145 0.67 2.26 -12.75
C ASN A 145 1.00 3.11 -13.99
N LEU A 146 1.47 4.33 -13.76
CA LEU A 146 1.91 5.21 -14.84
C LEU A 146 3.37 4.89 -15.15
N ILE A 147 3.65 4.48 -16.38
CA ILE A 147 5.01 4.18 -16.87
C ILE A 147 5.22 4.95 -18.18
N GLU A 148 6.28 5.74 -18.26
CA GLU A 148 6.66 6.47 -19.48
C GLU A 148 7.34 5.51 -20.46
N ILE A 149 6.66 5.20 -21.58
CA ILE A 149 7.24 4.41 -22.67
C ILE A 149 7.93 5.37 -23.66
N PRO A 150 9.25 5.24 -23.92
CA PRO A 150 9.93 6.05 -24.91
C PRO A 150 9.34 5.89 -26.31
N ALA A 151 9.38 6.96 -27.12
CA ALA A 151 8.86 6.89 -28.49
C ALA A 151 9.68 5.97 -29.43
N ARG A 152 10.91 5.63 -29.04
CA ARG A 152 11.83 4.78 -29.80
C ARG A 152 12.32 3.65 -28.91
N LEU A 153 12.41 2.45 -29.48
CA LEU A 153 12.96 1.30 -28.79
C LEU A 153 14.39 1.62 -28.28
N PRO A 154 14.65 1.48 -26.97
CA PRO A 154 16.00 1.66 -26.44
C PRO A 154 17.00 0.68 -27.04
N LYS A 155 18.21 1.19 -27.32
CA LYS A 155 19.34 0.35 -27.72
C LYS A 155 19.83 -0.48 -26.54
N LYS A 156 20.38 -1.66 -26.83
CA LYS A 156 20.97 -2.56 -25.84
C LYS A 156 22.48 -2.72 -26.08
N PRO A 157 23.27 -2.93 -25.01
CA PRO A 157 24.68 -3.29 -25.16
C PRO A 157 24.82 -4.64 -25.89
N PRO A 158 26.02 -5.00 -26.39
CA PRO A 158 26.23 -6.34 -26.94
C PRO A 158 26.12 -7.42 -25.86
N GLY A 159 25.78 -8.64 -26.29
CA GLY A 159 25.70 -9.83 -25.43
C GLY A 159 24.27 -10.36 -25.26
N PHE A 160 24.10 -11.26 -24.30
CA PHE A 160 22.80 -11.81 -23.96
C PHE A 160 22.67 -11.91 -22.44
N THR A 161 21.79 -11.08 -21.87
CA THR A 161 21.59 -10.98 -20.42
C THR A 161 20.14 -11.20 -20.11
N VAL A 162 19.87 -12.26 -19.35
CA VAL A 162 18.58 -12.55 -18.77
C VAL A 162 18.56 -11.93 -17.38
N GLY A 163 17.44 -11.33 -16.99
CA GLY A 163 17.38 -10.75 -15.65
C GLY A 163 16.01 -10.62 -15.04
N TRP A 164 16.05 -10.32 -13.75
CA TRP A 164 14.88 -10.10 -12.92
C TRP A 164 15.20 -9.09 -11.83
N ALA A 165 14.23 -8.25 -11.49
CA ALA A 165 14.31 -7.41 -10.31
C ALA A 165 13.04 -7.45 -9.47
N GLY A 166 13.17 -7.39 -8.16
CA GLY A 166 12.02 -7.35 -7.25
C GLY A 166 12.36 -7.63 -5.78
N THR A 167 11.32 -7.80 -4.99
CA THR A 167 11.38 -7.94 -3.53
C THR A 167 11.32 -9.39 -3.06
N ARG A 168 11.60 -9.64 -1.77
CA ARG A 168 11.52 -10.97 -1.13
C ARG A 168 10.15 -11.64 -1.27
N SER A 169 9.09 -10.87 -1.54
CA SER A 169 7.75 -11.38 -1.85
C SER A 169 7.69 -12.36 -3.03
N HIS A 170 8.67 -12.32 -3.93
CA HIS A 170 8.74 -13.18 -5.12
C HIS A 170 9.69 -14.37 -4.94
N ARG A 171 10.18 -14.61 -3.72
CA ARG A 171 11.08 -15.74 -3.42
C ARG A 171 10.54 -17.06 -3.96
N GLU A 172 9.26 -17.34 -3.71
CA GLU A 172 8.61 -18.58 -4.15
C GLU A 172 8.33 -18.61 -5.66
N ASP A 173 8.24 -17.44 -6.32
CA ASP A 173 8.12 -17.36 -7.77
C ASP A 173 9.44 -17.69 -8.48
N LEU A 174 10.57 -17.33 -7.85
CA LEU A 174 11.91 -17.55 -8.39
C LEU A 174 12.45 -18.95 -8.11
N ARG A 175 12.14 -19.52 -6.94
CA ARG A 175 12.72 -20.78 -6.47
C ARG A 175 12.63 -21.94 -7.49
N PRO A 176 11.51 -22.18 -8.19
CA PRO A 176 11.42 -23.27 -9.16
C PRO A 176 12.42 -23.13 -10.32
N MET A 177 12.78 -21.90 -10.67
CA MET A 177 13.60 -21.59 -11.85
C MET A 177 15.09 -21.83 -11.63
N VAL A 178 15.56 -21.87 -10.38
CA VAL A 178 16.99 -21.95 -10.03
C VAL A 178 17.67 -23.12 -10.73
N ARG A 179 17.07 -24.31 -10.68
CA ARG A 179 17.65 -25.51 -11.31
C ARG A 179 17.72 -25.38 -12.83
N MET A 180 16.64 -24.94 -13.47
CA MET A 180 16.60 -24.76 -14.92
C MET A 180 17.65 -23.74 -15.38
N LEU A 181 17.74 -22.59 -14.68
CA LEU A 181 18.73 -21.56 -14.99
C LEU A 181 20.15 -22.07 -14.80
N ARG A 182 20.42 -22.86 -13.75
CA ARG A 182 21.74 -23.51 -13.58
C ARG A 182 22.09 -24.37 -14.78
N ASP A 183 21.18 -25.23 -15.20
CA ASP A 183 21.45 -26.20 -16.26
C ASP A 183 21.56 -25.49 -17.63
N LEU A 184 20.86 -24.36 -17.82
CA LEU A 184 21.03 -23.46 -18.99
C LEU A 184 22.40 -22.77 -19.00
N LEU A 185 22.80 -22.14 -17.89
CA LEU A 185 24.05 -21.38 -17.79
C LEU A 185 25.27 -22.29 -18.04
N HIS A 186 25.29 -23.51 -17.50
CA HIS A 186 26.36 -24.49 -17.77
C HIS A 186 26.47 -24.88 -19.26
N ARG A 187 25.34 -24.95 -19.98
CA ARG A 187 25.34 -25.26 -21.42
C ARG A 187 25.74 -24.07 -22.29
N ARG A 188 25.55 -22.84 -21.79
CA ARG A 188 25.68 -21.58 -22.54
C ARG A 188 26.52 -20.57 -21.73
N PRO A 189 27.85 -20.71 -21.71
CA PRO A 189 28.74 -19.85 -20.92
C PRO A 189 28.65 -18.35 -21.29
N GLU A 190 28.11 -18.02 -22.46
CA GLU A 190 27.94 -16.64 -22.94
C GLU A 190 26.71 -15.95 -22.35
N ILE A 191 25.75 -16.70 -21.80
CA ILE A 191 24.55 -16.14 -21.17
C ILE A 191 24.95 -15.56 -19.80
N GLN A 192 24.47 -14.34 -19.53
CA GLN A 192 24.61 -13.67 -18.25
C GLN A 192 23.27 -13.61 -17.53
N LEU A 193 23.26 -13.84 -16.21
CA LEU A 193 22.11 -13.68 -15.33
C LEU A 193 22.33 -12.48 -14.41
N ALA A 194 21.49 -11.45 -14.57
CA ALA A 194 21.53 -10.24 -13.75
C ALA A 194 20.28 -10.12 -12.88
N LEU A 195 20.49 -10.01 -11.57
CA LEU A 195 19.42 -10.02 -10.56
C LEU A 195 19.54 -8.81 -9.64
N LYS A 196 18.44 -8.09 -9.42
CA LYS A 196 18.40 -6.91 -8.54
C LYS A 196 17.32 -7.01 -7.46
N GLY A 197 17.68 -6.83 -6.21
CA GLY A 197 16.74 -6.94 -5.09
C GLY A 197 17.41 -7.24 -3.76
N ASP A 198 16.66 -7.88 -2.88
CA ASP A 198 17.14 -8.29 -1.55
C ASP A 198 18.32 -9.27 -1.68
N LEU A 199 19.53 -8.77 -1.43
CA LEU A 199 20.77 -9.54 -1.64
C LEU A 199 20.80 -10.85 -0.85
N GLU A 200 20.29 -10.86 0.39
CA GLU A 200 20.23 -12.07 1.20
C GLU A 200 19.42 -13.18 0.51
N MET A 201 18.20 -12.87 0.06
CA MET A 201 17.34 -13.81 -0.68
C MET A 201 17.96 -14.22 -2.01
N LEU A 202 18.58 -13.28 -2.74
CA LEU A 202 19.22 -13.57 -4.03
C LEU A 202 20.41 -14.52 -3.86
N HIS A 203 21.31 -14.26 -2.91
CA HIS A 203 22.42 -15.16 -2.61
C HIS A 203 21.94 -16.53 -2.12
N GLU A 204 20.89 -16.59 -1.31
CA GLU A 204 20.31 -17.84 -0.83
C GLU A 204 19.74 -18.71 -1.97
N LEU A 205 19.11 -18.10 -2.98
CA LEU A 205 18.50 -18.83 -4.09
C LEU A 205 19.48 -19.14 -5.22
N PHE A 206 20.37 -18.21 -5.56
CA PHE A 206 21.14 -18.21 -6.81
C PHE A 206 22.66 -18.33 -6.57
N GLY A 207 23.13 -18.34 -5.32
CA GLY A 207 24.56 -18.29 -4.98
C GLY A 207 25.39 -19.50 -5.43
N GLU A 208 24.77 -20.63 -5.75
CA GLU A 208 25.45 -21.84 -6.25
C GLU A 208 25.56 -21.89 -7.79
N LEU A 209 25.09 -20.86 -8.50
CA LEU A 209 25.22 -20.74 -9.95
C LEU A 209 26.65 -20.34 -10.37
N PRO A 210 27.06 -20.56 -11.64
CA PRO A 210 28.36 -20.14 -12.13
C PRO A 210 28.61 -18.64 -11.89
N ALA A 211 29.61 -18.33 -11.05
CA ALA A 211 29.82 -16.97 -10.53
C ALA A 211 30.25 -15.97 -11.62
N ASP A 212 30.89 -16.45 -12.69
CA ASP A 212 31.31 -15.67 -13.86
C ASP A 212 30.14 -15.29 -14.79
N GLN A 213 28.97 -15.90 -14.59
CA GLN A 213 27.75 -15.61 -15.33
C GLN A 213 26.71 -14.85 -14.49
N LEU A 214 27.02 -14.51 -13.24
CA LEU A 214 26.05 -14.02 -12.26
C LEU A 214 26.38 -12.61 -11.78
N ARG A 215 25.40 -11.70 -11.85
CA ARG A 215 25.47 -10.36 -11.29
C ARG A 215 24.34 -10.11 -10.31
N PHE A 216 24.68 -9.82 -9.06
CA PHE A 216 23.74 -9.35 -8.05
C PHE A 216 23.87 -7.84 -7.84
N GLU A 217 22.74 -7.16 -7.70
CA GLU A 217 22.69 -5.77 -7.27
C GLU A 217 21.66 -5.59 -6.16
N ASP A 218 21.99 -4.80 -5.15
CA ASP A 218 21.03 -4.44 -4.09
C ASP A 218 19.95 -3.48 -4.62
N PHE A 219 18.93 -3.24 -3.81
CA PHE A 219 18.02 -2.12 -3.98
C PHE A 219 18.80 -0.81 -4.14
N GLY A 220 18.20 0.13 -4.87
CA GLY A 220 18.84 1.41 -5.16
C GLY A 220 17.84 2.49 -5.51
N SER A 221 18.36 3.63 -5.94
CA SER A 221 17.54 4.74 -6.46
C SER A 221 16.81 4.31 -7.75
N PRO A 222 15.74 5.04 -8.15
CA PRO A 222 15.09 4.83 -9.45
C PRO A 222 16.09 4.86 -10.62
N ALA A 223 17.09 5.75 -10.58
CA ALA A 223 18.16 5.80 -11.60
C ALA A 223 19.05 4.54 -11.61
N SER A 224 19.36 3.98 -10.43
CA SER A 224 20.09 2.70 -10.35
C SER A 224 19.25 1.54 -10.89
N TYR A 225 17.94 1.57 -10.66
CA TYR A 225 17.02 0.57 -11.21
C TYR A 225 16.92 0.66 -12.74
N GLU A 226 16.77 1.86 -13.30
CA GLU A 226 16.77 2.11 -14.74
C GLU A 226 18.10 1.65 -15.38
N ALA A 227 19.24 1.99 -14.78
CA ALA A 227 20.55 1.56 -15.24
C ALA A 227 20.68 0.02 -15.29
N PHE A 228 20.15 -0.68 -14.27
CA PHE A 228 20.08 -2.14 -14.27
C PHE A 228 19.22 -2.66 -15.44
N LEU A 229 18.01 -2.12 -15.64
CA LEU A 229 17.13 -2.55 -16.74
C LEU A 229 17.79 -2.36 -18.12
N HIS A 230 18.59 -1.30 -18.30
CA HIS A 230 19.30 -1.08 -19.56
C HIS A 230 20.30 -2.20 -19.91
N THR A 231 20.77 -2.97 -18.92
CA THR A 231 21.68 -4.10 -19.16
C THR A 231 20.97 -5.38 -19.59
N LEU A 232 19.66 -5.48 -19.42
CA LEU A 232 18.90 -6.70 -19.70
C LEU A 232 18.46 -6.78 -21.16
N HIS A 233 18.55 -7.98 -21.72
CA HIS A 233 18.01 -8.32 -23.04
C HIS A 233 16.65 -9.00 -22.91
N VAL A 234 16.55 -9.93 -21.96
CA VAL A 234 15.34 -10.68 -21.62
C VAL A 234 15.01 -10.47 -20.15
N GLY A 235 13.76 -10.15 -19.88
CA GLY A 235 13.26 -9.89 -18.53
C GLY A 235 12.27 -10.97 -18.13
N LEU A 236 12.55 -11.65 -17.01
CA LEU A 236 11.68 -12.70 -16.49
C LEU A 236 10.60 -12.09 -15.59
N ILE A 237 9.36 -12.56 -15.74
CA ILE A 237 8.23 -12.21 -14.88
C ILE A 237 7.55 -13.49 -14.39
N PRO A 238 8.20 -14.24 -13.48
CA PRO A 238 7.56 -15.36 -12.82
C PRO A 238 6.50 -14.85 -11.84
N LEU A 239 5.37 -15.56 -11.78
CA LEU A 239 4.25 -15.23 -10.91
C LEU A 239 3.42 -16.48 -10.63
N THR A 240 3.72 -17.16 -9.53
CA THR A 240 3.01 -18.37 -9.09
C THR A 240 1.55 -18.04 -8.78
N ALA A 241 0.62 -18.96 -9.06
CA ALA A 241 -0.79 -18.80 -8.74
C ALA A 241 -1.05 -18.87 -7.22
N THR A 242 -0.94 -17.72 -6.54
CA THR A 242 -1.25 -17.55 -5.11
C THR A 242 -2.31 -16.46 -4.93
N ALA A 243 -3.01 -16.44 -3.80
CA ALA A 243 -3.96 -15.37 -3.48
C ALA A 243 -3.30 -13.98 -3.51
N PHE A 244 -2.09 -13.88 -2.98
CA PHE A 244 -1.29 -12.66 -3.02
C PHE A 244 -0.97 -12.23 -4.46
N ASN A 245 -0.52 -13.17 -5.30
CA ASN A 245 -0.15 -12.88 -6.68
C ASN A 245 -1.35 -12.55 -7.58
N ALA A 246 -2.55 -13.05 -7.25
CA ALA A 246 -3.76 -12.73 -7.98
C ALA A 246 -4.10 -11.22 -7.94
N GLY A 247 -3.66 -10.51 -6.90
CA GLY A 247 -3.85 -9.06 -6.76
C GLY A 247 -2.80 -8.19 -7.47
N ARG A 248 -1.74 -8.78 -8.05
CA ARG A 248 -0.60 -8.04 -8.59
C ARG A 248 -0.93 -7.28 -9.88
N THR A 249 -0.05 -6.33 -10.18
CA THR A 249 -0.15 -5.46 -11.36
C THR A 249 0.77 -5.94 -12.48
N ASP A 250 0.58 -5.36 -13.65
CA ASP A 250 1.34 -5.55 -14.88
C ASP A 250 2.59 -4.66 -14.95
N VAL A 251 2.97 -3.97 -13.87
CA VAL A 251 4.01 -2.92 -13.89
C VAL A 251 5.33 -3.37 -14.51
N LYS A 252 5.82 -4.58 -14.16
CA LYS A 252 7.09 -5.10 -14.66
C LYS A 252 7.10 -5.27 -16.18
N LEU A 253 5.95 -5.64 -16.76
CA LEU A 253 5.84 -5.75 -18.21
C LEU A 253 6.08 -4.39 -18.86
N PHE A 254 5.45 -3.34 -18.34
CA PHE A 254 5.60 -1.99 -18.89
C PHE A 254 6.98 -1.40 -18.61
N GLU A 255 7.59 -1.68 -17.46
CA GLU A 255 8.98 -1.29 -17.17
C GLU A 255 9.96 -1.96 -18.15
N TYR A 256 9.77 -3.26 -18.41
CA TYR A 256 10.59 -3.99 -19.37
C TYR A 256 10.40 -3.47 -20.79
N ALA A 257 9.16 -3.21 -21.20
CA ALA A 257 8.87 -2.62 -22.50
C ALA A 257 9.50 -1.22 -22.64
N ALA A 258 9.38 -0.37 -21.61
CA ALA A 258 9.99 0.96 -21.57
C ALA A 258 11.51 0.91 -21.71
N ALA A 259 12.14 -0.11 -21.11
CA ALA A 259 13.58 -0.34 -21.19
C ALA A 259 14.01 -1.10 -22.46
N GLY A 260 13.09 -1.46 -23.36
CA GLY A 260 13.38 -2.20 -24.59
C GLY A 260 13.83 -3.65 -24.36
N ILE A 261 13.27 -4.31 -23.35
CA ILE A 261 13.54 -5.70 -22.93
C ILE A 261 12.46 -6.62 -23.52
N ALA A 262 12.84 -7.82 -23.98
CA ALA A 262 11.87 -8.88 -24.30
C ALA A 262 11.32 -9.45 -22.98
N ALA A 263 10.05 -9.16 -22.67
CA ALA A 263 9.40 -9.63 -21.45
C ALA A 263 8.89 -11.08 -21.64
N VAL A 264 9.31 -11.98 -20.76
CA VAL A 264 8.87 -13.38 -20.71
C VAL A 264 8.05 -13.59 -19.45
N VAL A 265 6.75 -13.77 -19.61
CA VAL A 265 5.75 -13.68 -18.54
C VAL A 265 5.18 -15.06 -18.20
N GLN A 266 5.04 -15.36 -16.91
CA GLN A 266 4.34 -16.57 -16.51
C GLN A 266 2.83 -16.40 -16.70
N GLY A 267 2.19 -17.35 -17.39
CA GLY A 267 0.76 -17.38 -17.62
C GLY A 267 -0.03 -17.36 -16.32
N SER A 268 -0.63 -16.22 -15.99
CA SER A 268 -1.37 -16.00 -14.74
C SER A 268 -2.54 -15.03 -14.95
N SER A 269 -3.49 -15.03 -14.01
CA SER A 269 -4.68 -14.16 -14.09
C SER A 269 -4.34 -12.67 -14.06
N ALA A 270 -3.25 -12.28 -13.38
CA ALA A 270 -2.76 -10.90 -13.36
C ALA A 270 -2.31 -10.43 -14.76
N TYR A 271 -1.78 -11.34 -15.59
CA TYR A 271 -1.27 -11.03 -16.92
C TYR A 271 -2.20 -11.46 -18.07
N ALA A 272 -3.36 -12.05 -17.78
CA ALA A 272 -4.31 -12.55 -18.78
C ALA A 272 -4.62 -11.54 -19.92
N PRO A 273 -4.75 -10.22 -19.68
CA PRO A 273 -4.99 -9.25 -20.74
C PRO A 273 -3.83 -9.04 -21.72
N HIS A 274 -2.63 -9.56 -21.41
CA HIS A 274 -1.38 -9.31 -22.14
C HIS A 274 -0.82 -10.57 -22.82
N LEU A 275 -1.25 -11.78 -22.44
CA LEU A 275 -0.60 -13.04 -22.85
C LEU A 275 -0.53 -13.30 -24.36
N LYS A 276 -1.38 -12.64 -25.16
CA LYS A 276 -1.35 -12.73 -26.63
C LYS A 276 -0.28 -11.83 -27.27
N GLU A 277 0.17 -10.83 -26.53
CA GLU A 277 0.97 -9.70 -27.03
C GLU A 277 2.41 -9.73 -26.52
N VAL A 278 2.73 -10.70 -25.65
CA VAL A 278 4.05 -10.88 -25.03
C VAL A 278 4.45 -12.36 -25.02
N LEU A 279 5.72 -12.67 -24.74
CA LEU A 279 6.15 -14.06 -24.59
C LEU A 279 5.58 -14.61 -23.29
N CYS A 280 5.01 -15.81 -23.34
CA CYS A 280 4.36 -16.46 -22.21
C CYS A 280 4.91 -17.86 -22.00
N PHE A 281 5.08 -18.27 -20.75
CA PHE A 281 5.38 -19.65 -20.37
C PHE A 281 4.42 -20.13 -19.28
N HIS A 282 4.10 -21.42 -19.30
CA HIS A 282 3.25 -22.09 -18.29
C HIS A 282 4.04 -23.04 -17.41
N ASP A 283 5.18 -23.51 -17.90
CA ASP A 283 6.12 -24.36 -17.18
C ASP A 283 7.58 -23.99 -17.49
N LEU A 284 8.52 -24.64 -16.78
CA LEU A 284 9.94 -24.35 -16.91
C LEU A 284 10.54 -24.86 -18.22
N GLN A 285 9.94 -25.85 -18.87
CA GLN A 285 10.41 -26.37 -20.16
C GLN A 285 10.10 -25.40 -21.29
N GLU A 286 8.89 -24.82 -21.28
CA GLU A 286 8.51 -23.73 -22.18
C GLU A 286 9.44 -22.53 -21.99
N LEU A 287 9.71 -22.15 -20.72
CA LEU A 287 10.62 -21.05 -20.42
C LEU A 287 12.02 -21.31 -20.97
N GLU A 288 12.59 -22.49 -20.71
CA GLU A 288 13.91 -22.86 -21.24
C GLU A 288 13.94 -22.79 -22.77
N THR A 289 12.91 -23.31 -23.44
CA THR A 289 12.78 -23.28 -24.90
C THR A 289 12.75 -21.85 -25.44
N ILE A 290 12.02 -20.96 -24.78
CA ILE A 290 11.97 -19.53 -25.13
C ILE A 290 13.37 -18.91 -24.98
N LEU A 291 14.05 -19.13 -23.85
CA LEU A 291 15.36 -18.57 -23.60
C LEU A 291 16.41 -19.07 -24.59
N GLU A 292 16.40 -20.37 -24.93
CA GLU A 292 17.29 -20.92 -25.96
C GLU A 292 17.00 -20.34 -27.35
N LYS A 293 15.73 -20.18 -27.73
CA LYS A 293 15.35 -19.56 -29.01
C LYS A 293 15.88 -18.14 -29.11
N LEU A 294 15.62 -17.30 -28.10
CA LEU A 294 16.05 -15.90 -28.09
C LEU A 294 17.58 -15.76 -28.05
N TYR A 295 18.28 -16.71 -27.42
CA TYR A 295 19.75 -16.73 -27.40
C TYR A 295 20.35 -17.07 -28.76
N LEU A 296 19.79 -18.08 -29.44
CA LEU A 296 20.30 -18.58 -30.72
C LEU A 296 19.92 -17.69 -31.90
N ASP A 297 18.84 -16.91 -31.80
CA ASP A 297 18.33 -16.06 -32.86
C ASP A 297 18.22 -14.58 -32.41
N PRO A 298 19.26 -13.76 -32.68
CA PRO A 298 19.26 -12.34 -32.37
C PRO A 298 18.17 -11.53 -33.10
N GLU A 299 17.72 -11.97 -34.28
CA GLU A 299 16.65 -11.32 -35.03
C GLU A 299 15.31 -11.56 -34.33
N GLU A 300 15.06 -12.79 -33.88
CA GLU A 300 13.90 -13.10 -33.04
C GLU A 300 13.90 -12.29 -31.74
N LEU A 301 15.05 -12.20 -31.05
CA LEU A 301 15.17 -11.35 -29.85
C LEU A 301 14.84 -9.89 -30.16
N HIS A 302 15.33 -9.36 -31.29
CA HIS A 302 15.03 -8.00 -31.69
C HIS A 302 13.54 -7.80 -31.98
N ALA A 303 12.93 -8.71 -32.73
CA ALA A 303 11.50 -8.70 -33.05
C ALA A 303 10.64 -8.75 -31.79
N GLU A 304 10.99 -9.57 -30.81
CA GLU A 304 10.26 -9.70 -29.54
C GLU A 304 10.38 -8.44 -28.66
N ARG A 305 11.55 -7.78 -28.68
CA ARG A 305 11.73 -6.47 -28.03
C ARG A 305 10.87 -5.41 -28.69
N GLU A 306 10.84 -5.35 -30.02
CA GLU A 306 10.00 -4.41 -30.79
C GLU A 306 8.52 -4.64 -30.54
N ARG A 307 8.07 -5.90 -30.52
CA ARG A 307 6.69 -6.28 -30.26
C ARG A 307 6.24 -5.85 -28.86
N CYS A 308 7.03 -6.19 -27.82
CA CYS A 308 6.76 -5.81 -26.44
C CYS A 308 6.68 -4.28 -26.26
N HIS A 309 7.65 -3.55 -26.82
CA HIS A 309 7.70 -2.09 -26.78
C HIS A 309 6.51 -1.45 -27.51
N SER A 310 6.21 -1.91 -28.72
CA SER A 310 5.10 -1.38 -29.53
C SER A 310 3.75 -1.66 -28.88
N TYR A 311 3.59 -2.84 -28.29
CA TYR A 311 2.42 -3.18 -27.50
C TYR A 311 2.23 -2.23 -26.32
N ALA A 312 3.27 -2.01 -25.51
CA ALA A 312 3.19 -1.11 -24.37
C ALA A 312 2.85 0.33 -24.78
N LEU A 313 3.47 0.82 -25.86
CA LEU A 313 3.23 2.14 -26.43
C LEU A 313 1.77 2.32 -26.91
N ALA A 314 1.17 1.27 -27.48
CA ALA A 314 -0.21 1.29 -27.98
C ALA A 314 -1.26 1.07 -26.88
N ARG A 315 -0.98 0.18 -25.92
CA ARG A 315 -1.90 -0.26 -24.86
C ARG A 315 -2.16 0.83 -23.80
N ASN A 316 -1.17 1.69 -23.59
CA ASN A 316 -1.21 2.78 -22.64
C ASN A 316 -0.39 3.93 -23.20
N GLY A 317 -0.96 4.66 -24.16
CA GLY A 317 -0.45 6.00 -24.44
C GLY A 317 -0.38 6.71 -23.11
N PHE A 318 0.81 7.00 -22.61
CA PHE A 318 1.05 7.56 -21.29
C PHE A 318 0.07 8.71 -20.89
N ALA A 319 -0.36 9.48 -21.90
CA ALA A 319 -1.42 10.49 -21.79
C ALA A 319 -2.80 9.95 -21.36
N SER A 320 -3.25 8.79 -21.84
CA SER A 320 -4.53 8.18 -21.44
C SER A 320 -4.52 7.71 -19.99
N GLY A 321 -3.37 7.23 -19.50
CA GLY A 321 -3.19 6.85 -18.09
C GLY A 321 -3.29 8.06 -17.16
N ILE A 322 -2.58 9.16 -17.48
CA ILE A 322 -2.69 10.42 -16.73
C ILE A 322 -4.11 10.94 -16.79
N GLU A 323 -4.76 10.94 -17.96
CA GLU A 323 -6.13 11.44 -18.09
C GLU A 323 -7.12 10.61 -17.27
N GLN A 324 -6.95 9.29 -17.21
CA GLN A 324 -7.78 8.44 -16.37
C GLN A 324 -7.62 8.78 -14.88
N HIS A 325 -6.39 8.95 -14.40
CA HIS A 325 -6.13 9.39 -13.03
C HIS A 325 -6.73 10.78 -12.78
N ALA A 326 -6.49 11.73 -13.68
CA ALA A 326 -6.99 13.09 -13.57
C ALA A 326 -8.52 13.15 -13.54
N ALA A 327 -9.20 12.44 -14.44
CA ALA A 327 -10.65 12.36 -14.50
C ALA A 327 -11.24 11.77 -13.21
N TRP A 328 -10.62 10.73 -12.66
CA TRP A 328 -11.02 10.16 -11.38
C TRP A 328 -10.89 11.14 -10.22
N TYR A 329 -9.77 11.87 -10.12
CA TYR A 329 -9.62 12.85 -9.05
C TYR A 329 -10.53 14.06 -9.26
N LEU A 330 -10.66 14.59 -10.48
CA LEU A 330 -11.50 15.75 -10.77
C LEU A 330 -12.99 15.46 -10.55
N SER A 331 -13.45 14.23 -10.73
CA SER A 331 -14.84 13.86 -10.41
C SER A 331 -15.14 13.89 -8.90
N HIS A 332 -14.11 13.95 -8.06
CA HIS A 332 -14.19 14.04 -6.60
C HIS A 332 -13.71 15.40 -6.05
N ALA A 333 -13.32 16.33 -6.92
CA ALA A 333 -12.86 17.64 -6.49
C ALA A 333 -14.02 18.44 -5.87
N PRO A 334 -13.80 19.15 -4.75
CA PRO A 334 -14.81 20.00 -4.14
C PRO A 334 -15.12 21.20 -5.03
N SER A 335 -16.25 21.86 -4.76
CA SER A 335 -16.56 23.17 -5.36
C SER A 335 -15.44 24.17 -5.06
N PRO A 336 -15.17 25.14 -5.97
CA PRO A 336 -14.07 26.10 -5.80
C PRO A 336 -14.11 26.89 -4.48
N GLU A 337 -15.28 27.11 -3.91
CA GLU A 337 -15.48 27.83 -2.64
C GLU A 337 -14.98 27.06 -1.40
N ASN A 338 -14.84 25.74 -1.49
CA ASN A 338 -14.41 24.87 -0.40
C ASN A 338 -12.90 24.57 -0.44
N ARG A 339 -12.16 25.19 -1.38
CA ARG A 339 -10.72 24.98 -1.56
C ARG A 339 -9.93 25.77 -0.54
N ILE A 340 -8.91 25.12 0.03
CA ILE A 340 -8.01 25.71 1.02
C ILE A 340 -6.58 25.54 0.50
N THR A 341 -5.74 26.55 0.73
CA THR A 341 -4.29 26.46 0.42
C THR A 341 -3.63 25.38 1.27
N LEU A 342 -2.82 24.52 0.64
CA LEU A 342 -2.04 23.53 1.36
C LEU A 342 -1.01 24.22 2.28
N PRO A 343 -0.85 23.76 3.53
CA PRO A 343 0.26 24.17 4.37
C PRO A 343 1.60 23.80 3.73
N ALA A 344 2.59 24.70 3.83
CA ALA A 344 3.95 24.38 3.41
C ALA A 344 4.61 23.43 4.42
N GLN A 345 5.29 22.40 3.93
CA GLN A 345 6.11 21.53 4.78
C GLN A 345 7.36 22.30 5.24
N THR A 346 7.68 22.21 6.53
CA THR A 346 8.84 22.91 7.10
C THR A 346 10.05 21.97 7.29
N PRO A 347 11.30 22.42 7.06
CA PRO A 347 12.49 21.63 7.40
C PRO A 347 12.51 21.19 8.88
N GLU A 348 11.92 21.99 9.76
CA GLU A 348 11.74 21.70 11.18
C GLU A 348 10.84 20.49 11.41
N ALA A 349 9.76 20.33 10.63
CA ALA A 349 8.88 19.17 10.72
C ALA A 349 9.59 17.86 10.33
N ILE A 350 10.47 17.90 9.32
CA ILE A 350 11.28 16.75 8.93
C ILE A 350 12.19 16.33 10.08
N LYS A 351 12.91 17.28 10.70
CA LYS A 351 13.78 17.01 11.86
C LYS A 351 12.99 16.44 13.05
N ALA A 352 11.76 16.91 13.26
CA ALA A 352 10.88 16.41 14.31
C ALA A 352 10.47 14.95 14.05
N MET A 353 10.10 14.62 12.81
CA MET A 353 9.75 13.26 12.39
C MET A 353 10.93 12.29 12.56
N GLU A 354 12.13 12.69 12.14
CA GLU A 354 13.34 11.88 12.32
C GLU A 354 13.65 11.62 13.79
N ALA A 355 13.47 12.63 14.66
CA ALA A 355 13.60 12.45 16.10
C ALA A 355 12.56 11.48 16.66
N PHE A 356 11.32 11.56 16.21
CA PHE A 356 10.26 10.64 16.59
C PHE A 356 10.56 9.20 16.16
N HIS A 357 11.04 8.97 14.92
CA HIS A 357 11.42 7.62 14.47
C HIS A 357 12.54 7.02 15.34
N ARG A 358 13.58 7.80 15.67
CA ARG A 358 14.64 7.36 16.59
C ARG A 358 14.12 7.00 17.99
N LEU A 359 13.08 7.67 18.47
CA LEU A 359 12.46 7.36 19.75
C LEU A 359 11.62 6.07 19.69
N MET A 360 10.94 5.83 18.57
CA MET A 360 10.12 4.62 18.36
C MET A 360 10.92 3.32 18.33
N GLU A 361 12.22 3.39 18.08
CA GLU A 361 13.14 2.26 18.12
C GLU A 361 13.59 1.88 19.54
N ARG A 362 13.25 2.68 20.54
CA ARG A 362 13.69 2.52 21.92
C ARG A 362 12.57 2.05 22.84
N ASP A 363 12.96 1.47 23.98
CA ASP A 363 12.02 1.24 25.07
C ASP A 363 11.77 2.54 25.83
N LEU A 364 10.68 3.23 25.48
CA LEU A 364 10.28 4.49 26.11
C LEU A 364 9.77 4.32 27.54
N LYS A 365 9.63 3.10 28.06
CA LYS A 365 9.29 2.88 29.47
C LYS A 365 10.46 3.12 30.41
N SER A 366 11.69 3.19 29.90
CA SER A 366 12.84 3.62 30.70
C SER A 366 12.80 5.12 30.95
N GLU A 367 13.18 5.55 32.16
CA GLU A 367 13.15 6.97 32.54
C GLU A 367 14.00 7.85 31.61
N ALA A 368 15.22 7.40 31.27
CA ALA A 368 16.11 8.15 30.38
C ALA A 368 15.50 8.38 28.98
N ASN A 369 14.84 7.37 28.41
CA ASN A 369 14.21 7.51 27.10
C ASN A 369 12.91 8.34 27.16
N LEU A 370 12.15 8.24 28.26
CA LEU A 370 10.98 9.10 28.49
C LEU A 370 11.38 10.57 28.63
N GLU A 371 12.45 10.88 29.36
CA GLU A 371 12.99 12.24 29.47
C GLU A 371 13.45 12.78 28.11
N GLU A 372 14.05 11.95 27.25
CA GLU A 372 14.39 12.35 25.88
C GLU A 372 13.15 12.61 25.03
N ALA A 373 12.12 11.77 25.13
CA ALA A 373 10.86 11.97 24.45
C ALA A 373 10.15 13.27 24.90
N LEU A 374 10.19 13.58 26.20
CA LEU A 374 9.66 14.81 26.78
C LEU A 374 10.42 16.03 26.26
N ARG A 375 11.76 16.03 26.30
CA ARG A 375 12.58 17.12 25.74
C ARG A 375 12.33 17.32 24.25
N THR A 376 12.14 16.23 23.50
CA THR A 376 11.81 16.29 22.07
C THR A 376 10.42 16.91 21.87
N LEU A 377 9.44 16.57 22.71
CA LEU A 377 8.11 17.17 22.66
C LEU A 377 8.12 18.65 23.02
N ASP A 378 8.95 19.07 23.99
CA ASP A 378 9.09 20.48 24.35
C ASP A 378 9.72 21.30 23.22
N ARG A 379 10.63 20.68 22.46
CA ARG A 379 11.19 21.28 21.23
C ARG A 379 10.16 21.35 20.09
N TYR A 380 9.25 20.39 20.01
CA TYR A 380 8.23 20.28 18.96
C TYR A 380 6.81 20.17 19.55
N PRO A 381 6.31 21.22 20.24
CA PRO A 381 5.08 21.12 21.04
C PRO A 381 3.84 20.85 20.19
N ASN A 382 3.85 21.20 18.91
CA ASN A 382 2.73 20.99 18.00
C ASN A 382 2.75 19.60 17.33
N TYR A 383 3.77 18.78 17.58
CA TYR A 383 3.83 17.45 16.98
C TYR A 383 2.92 16.46 17.72
N LEU A 384 1.67 16.39 17.26
CA LEU A 384 0.58 15.67 17.93
C LEU A 384 0.85 14.17 18.10
N GLN A 385 1.58 13.53 17.20
CA GLN A 385 1.89 12.11 17.30
C GLN A 385 2.92 11.80 18.38
N LEU A 386 3.99 12.59 18.44
CA LEU A 386 4.95 12.53 19.53
C LEU A 386 4.25 12.79 20.87
N ARG A 387 3.35 13.78 20.90
CA ARG A 387 2.52 14.06 22.09
C ARG A 387 1.66 12.86 22.48
N LEU A 388 0.99 12.21 21.53
CA LEU A 388 0.17 11.02 21.78
C LEU A 388 1.03 9.85 22.29
N LEU A 389 2.22 9.65 21.71
CA LEU A 389 3.17 8.64 22.16
C LEU A 389 3.58 8.88 23.61
N VAL A 390 4.00 10.10 23.94
CA VAL A 390 4.36 10.50 25.31
C VAL A 390 3.20 10.27 26.28
N VAL A 391 1.97 10.68 25.93
CA VAL A 391 0.78 10.45 26.77
C VAL A 391 0.56 8.96 27.01
N ARG A 392 0.68 8.11 25.98
CA ARG A 392 0.52 6.64 26.13
C ARG A 392 1.57 6.04 27.05
N VAL A 393 2.82 6.49 26.95
CA VAL A 393 3.91 6.03 27.80
C VAL A 393 3.69 6.46 29.24
N LEU A 394 3.36 7.73 29.49
CA LEU A 394 3.08 8.26 30.84
C LEU A 394 1.91 7.52 31.52
N VAL A 395 0.86 7.18 30.76
CA VAL A 395 -0.23 6.35 31.28
C VAL A 395 0.25 4.94 31.61
N ALA A 396 1.02 4.32 30.72
CA ALA A 396 1.55 2.97 30.92
C ALA A 396 2.54 2.87 32.10
N THR A 397 3.16 3.98 32.50
CA THR A 397 4.04 4.09 33.68
C THR A 397 3.36 4.73 34.89
N TRP A 398 2.03 4.88 34.89
CA TRP A 398 1.22 5.43 35.98
C TRP A 398 1.52 6.89 36.38
N ARG A 399 2.14 7.68 35.50
CA ARG A 399 2.40 9.12 35.68
C ARG A 399 1.21 9.97 35.21
N LEU A 400 0.03 9.72 35.79
CA LEU A 400 -1.25 10.26 35.33
C LEU A 400 -1.33 11.81 35.33
N PRO A 401 -0.86 12.55 36.36
CA PRO A 401 -0.92 14.01 36.34
C PRO A 401 -0.18 14.63 35.14
N GLU A 402 0.97 14.05 34.79
CA GLU A 402 1.78 14.50 33.65
C GLU A 402 1.16 14.15 32.31
N ALA A 403 0.48 13.00 32.22
CA ALA A 403 -0.28 12.63 31.03
C ALA A 403 -1.43 13.64 30.81
N ILE A 404 -2.21 13.92 31.86
CA ILE A 404 -3.36 14.85 31.82
C ILE A 404 -2.91 16.24 31.35
N ALA A 405 -1.80 16.76 31.87
CA ALA A 405 -1.25 18.07 31.48
C ALA A 405 -0.96 18.18 29.96
N ARG A 406 -0.75 17.06 29.28
CA ARG A 406 -0.36 17.00 27.86
C ARG A 406 -1.50 16.65 26.91
N VAL A 407 -2.67 16.29 27.43
CA VAL A 407 -3.82 15.80 26.65
C VAL A 407 -4.56 16.91 25.89
N ARG A 408 -4.57 18.15 26.41
CA ARG A 408 -5.41 19.24 25.86
C ARG A 408 -5.28 19.44 24.34
N PRO A 409 -4.08 19.52 23.73
CA PRO A 409 -3.95 19.66 22.27
C PRO A 409 -4.50 18.45 21.50
N LEU A 410 -4.45 17.25 22.08
CA LEU A 410 -4.96 16.04 21.44
C LEU A 410 -6.50 16.04 21.38
N LEU A 411 -7.18 16.58 22.40
CA LEU A 411 -8.65 16.66 22.44
C LEU A 411 -9.25 17.59 21.38
N ALA A 412 -8.46 18.55 20.89
CA ALA A 412 -8.83 19.45 19.80
C ALA A 412 -8.39 18.92 18.42
N SER A 413 -7.77 17.74 18.35
CA SER A 413 -7.20 17.18 17.13
C SER A 413 -7.92 15.92 16.64
N MET A 414 -7.45 15.33 15.54
CA MET A 414 -7.90 14.02 15.07
C MET A 414 -7.67 12.88 16.09
N TYR A 415 -6.75 13.06 17.06
CA TYR A 415 -6.45 12.05 18.08
C TYR A 415 -7.36 12.08 19.30
N ARG A 416 -8.37 12.96 19.32
CA ARG A 416 -9.33 13.10 20.42
C ARG A 416 -9.88 11.75 20.88
N ASP A 417 -10.41 10.96 19.95
CA ASP A 417 -11.06 9.69 20.28
C ASP A 417 -10.06 8.68 20.84
N ARG A 418 -8.80 8.65 20.37
CA ARG A 418 -7.77 7.80 20.97
C ARG A 418 -7.53 8.14 22.44
N VAL A 419 -7.48 9.43 22.77
CA VAL A 419 -7.30 9.86 24.15
C VAL A 419 -8.53 9.55 25.00
N LEU A 420 -9.74 9.74 24.44
CA LEU A 420 -10.97 9.37 25.13
C LEU A 420 -11.07 7.86 25.37
N MET A 421 -10.62 7.02 24.43
CA MET A 421 -10.55 5.57 24.62
C MET A 421 -9.57 5.16 25.73
N ILE A 422 -8.42 5.85 25.83
CA ILE A 422 -7.51 5.68 26.98
C ILE A 422 -8.22 6.08 28.27
N ALA A 423 -8.87 7.25 28.31
CA ALA A 423 -9.60 7.70 29.49
C ALA A 423 -10.73 6.74 29.90
N LEU A 424 -11.49 6.22 28.93
CA LEU A 424 -12.54 5.22 29.13
C LEU A 424 -12.01 3.95 29.81
N SER A 425 -10.81 3.50 29.42
CA SER A 425 -10.19 2.30 30.01
C SER A 425 -9.78 2.45 31.48
N LEU A 426 -9.68 3.70 31.96
CA LEU A 426 -9.30 4.04 33.34
C LEU A 426 -10.47 4.54 34.18
N ALA A 427 -11.61 4.84 33.54
CA ALA A 427 -12.75 5.51 34.16
C ALA A 427 -13.68 4.54 34.88
N SER A 428 -14.34 5.03 35.93
CA SER A 428 -15.45 4.32 36.60
C SER A 428 -16.66 4.16 35.67
N THR A 429 -17.58 3.23 35.99
CA THR A 429 -18.75 2.96 35.14
C THR A 429 -19.62 4.19 34.87
N SER A 430 -19.84 5.05 35.87
CA SER A 430 -20.62 6.29 35.73
C SER A 430 -19.91 7.32 34.84
N GLU A 431 -18.58 7.40 34.90
CA GLU A 431 -17.79 8.28 34.05
C GLU A 431 -17.69 7.77 32.61
N GLN A 432 -17.69 6.44 32.41
CA GLN A 432 -17.63 5.85 31.09
C GLN A 432 -18.81 6.30 30.23
N GLU A 433 -20.03 6.29 30.75
CA GLU A 433 -21.22 6.73 30.01
C GLU A 433 -21.08 8.18 29.54
N ARG A 434 -20.61 9.07 30.42
CA ARG A 434 -20.33 10.47 30.06
C ARG A 434 -19.24 10.59 28.99
N LEU A 435 -18.15 9.82 29.11
CA LEU A 435 -17.02 9.86 28.17
C LEU A 435 -17.40 9.34 26.78
N ARG A 436 -18.26 8.32 26.69
CA ARG A 436 -18.78 7.81 25.40
C ARG A 436 -19.48 8.89 24.59
N GLY A 437 -20.22 9.79 25.25
CA GLY A 437 -20.89 10.92 24.60
C GLY A 437 -19.94 11.92 23.92
N TYR A 438 -18.64 11.88 24.22
CA TYR A 438 -17.64 12.76 23.63
C TYR A 438 -16.88 12.17 22.43
N LEU A 439 -17.07 10.88 22.13
CA LEU A 439 -16.46 10.18 21.00
C LEU A 439 -17.11 10.61 19.68
N ARG A 440 -16.27 11.01 18.72
CA ARG A 440 -16.72 11.52 17.42
C ARG A 440 -16.91 10.41 16.37
N SER A 441 -16.03 9.43 16.37
CA SER A 441 -16.06 8.29 15.44
C SER A 441 -17.17 7.30 15.81
N ALA A 442 -17.82 6.75 14.78
CA ALA A 442 -18.78 5.67 14.94
C ALA A 442 -18.08 4.41 15.48
N SER A 443 -16.86 4.13 15.00
CA SER A 443 -16.05 3.02 15.53
C SER A 443 -15.69 3.18 17.00
N GLY A 444 -15.26 4.36 17.43
CA GLY A 444 -15.00 4.64 18.84
C GLY A 444 -16.23 4.39 19.70
N ARG A 445 -17.39 4.94 19.28
CA ARG A 445 -18.66 4.71 19.99
C ARG A 445 -19.00 3.24 20.07
N ALA A 446 -19.03 2.54 18.93
CA ALA A 446 -19.38 1.11 18.88
C ALA A 446 -18.45 0.25 19.74
N ARG A 447 -17.14 0.49 19.69
CA ARG A 447 -16.14 -0.23 20.50
C ARG A 447 -16.18 0.08 21.99
N SER A 448 -16.81 1.19 22.37
CA SER A 448 -16.98 1.57 23.77
C SER A 448 -18.20 0.93 24.43
N ILE A 449 -19.12 0.34 23.65
CA ILE A 449 -20.36 -0.26 24.16
C ILE A 449 -20.01 -1.52 24.96
N PRO A 450 -20.51 -1.68 26.21
CA PRO A 450 -20.36 -2.92 26.95
C PRO A 450 -21.00 -4.11 26.21
N PHE A 451 -20.29 -5.23 26.16
CA PHE A 451 -20.82 -6.45 25.56
C PHE A 451 -22.05 -6.95 26.31
N GLN A 452 -23.16 -7.17 25.60
CA GLN A 452 -24.42 -7.69 26.16
C GLN A 452 -24.45 -9.22 26.04
N ARG A 453 -24.30 -9.92 27.17
CA ARG A 453 -24.21 -11.39 27.20
C ARG A 453 -25.56 -12.05 26.96
N GLU A 454 -26.65 -11.38 27.29
CA GLU A 454 -28.01 -11.90 27.22
C GLU A 454 -28.53 -11.97 25.78
N ASN A 455 -28.02 -11.10 24.89
CA ASN A 455 -28.39 -11.08 23.47
C ASN A 455 -27.19 -10.72 22.58
N PRO A 456 -26.22 -11.65 22.41
CA PRO A 456 -24.99 -11.37 21.69
C PRO A 456 -25.22 -11.03 20.21
N SER A 457 -26.23 -11.64 19.57
CA SER A 457 -26.60 -11.39 18.18
C SER A 457 -27.10 -9.96 17.98
N ALA A 458 -28.03 -9.49 18.83
CA ALA A 458 -28.54 -8.12 18.73
C ALA A 458 -27.44 -7.08 18.98
N PHE A 459 -26.54 -7.35 19.93
CA PHE A 459 -25.36 -6.52 20.17
C PHE A 459 -24.47 -6.42 18.92
N ALA A 460 -24.10 -7.57 18.33
CA ALA A 460 -23.26 -7.58 17.14
C ALA A 460 -23.92 -6.83 15.97
N TRP A 461 -25.23 -6.95 15.78
CA TRP A 461 -25.97 -6.17 14.79
C TRP A 461 -26.01 -4.68 15.07
N GLN A 462 -26.07 -4.29 16.34
CA GLN A 462 -25.92 -2.89 16.71
C GLN A 462 -24.55 -2.36 16.31
N VAL A 463 -23.47 -3.12 16.56
CA VAL A 463 -22.11 -2.74 16.16
C VAL A 463 -21.98 -2.66 14.64
N LEU A 464 -22.48 -3.64 13.89
CA LEU A 464 -22.37 -3.69 12.42
C LEU A 464 -23.12 -2.56 11.70
N ARG A 465 -24.08 -1.90 12.35
CA ARG A 465 -24.73 -0.70 11.78
C ARG A 465 -23.76 0.49 11.69
N ASP A 466 -22.88 0.62 12.67
CA ASP A 466 -21.93 1.73 12.77
C ASP A 466 -20.54 1.36 12.22
N VAL A 467 -20.16 0.08 12.32
CA VAL A 467 -18.86 -0.47 11.93
C VAL A 467 -19.11 -1.74 11.10
N PRO A 468 -19.45 -1.60 9.81
CA PRO A 468 -19.95 -2.70 8.98
C PRO A 468 -18.96 -3.84 8.75
N PHE A 469 -17.68 -3.61 9.06
CA PHE A 469 -16.60 -4.59 8.92
C PHE A 469 -15.99 -4.99 10.27
N ASP A 470 -16.66 -4.75 11.39
CA ASP A 470 -16.18 -5.18 12.70
C ASP A 470 -16.01 -6.72 12.74
N TYR A 471 -14.76 -7.17 12.83
CA TYR A 471 -14.42 -8.59 12.73
C TYR A 471 -15.15 -9.45 13.76
N PHE A 472 -15.20 -9.04 15.03
CA PHE A 472 -15.83 -9.86 16.06
C PHE A 472 -17.33 -9.97 15.85
N SER A 473 -17.99 -8.86 15.49
CA SER A 473 -19.41 -8.82 15.23
C SER A 473 -19.80 -9.63 14.00
N LEU A 474 -18.99 -9.57 12.93
CA LEU A 474 -19.17 -10.41 11.74
C LEU A 474 -19.05 -11.91 12.06
N MET A 475 -18.01 -12.30 12.81
CA MET A 475 -17.79 -13.71 13.19
C MET A 475 -18.84 -14.22 14.17
N LEU A 476 -19.41 -13.34 14.99
CA LEU A 476 -20.53 -13.69 15.86
C LEU A 476 -21.78 -13.91 15.01
N CYS A 477 -22.16 -12.94 14.17
CA CYS A 477 -23.34 -13.03 13.33
C CYS A 477 -23.27 -14.19 12.31
N SER A 478 -22.07 -14.58 11.86
CA SER A 478 -21.90 -15.73 10.96
C SER A 478 -22.18 -17.09 11.63
N ARG A 479 -22.34 -17.12 12.96
CA ARG A 479 -22.63 -18.32 13.76
C ARG A 479 -24.05 -18.32 14.35
N VAL A 480 -24.84 -17.27 14.10
CA VAL A 480 -26.20 -17.11 14.62
C VAL A 480 -27.18 -18.03 13.86
N PRO A 481 -28.20 -18.60 14.53
CA PRO A 481 -29.21 -19.44 13.87
C PRO A 481 -29.92 -18.74 12.70
N PRO A 482 -30.40 -19.49 11.69
CA PRO A 482 -31.08 -18.92 10.53
C PRO A 482 -32.38 -18.15 10.85
N THR A 483 -32.94 -18.32 12.04
CA THR A 483 -34.19 -17.66 12.44
C THR A 483 -34.02 -16.19 12.78
N ASP A 484 -32.81 -15.76 13.14
CA ASP A 484 -32.61 -14.44 13.73
C ASP A 484 -32.31 -13.37 12.68
N LEU A 485 -31.99 -13.79 11.45
CA LEU A 485 -31.57 -12.94 10.34
C LEU A 485 -32.36 -13.20 9.08
N SER A 486 -32.57 -12.15 8.29
CA SER A 486 -33.08 -12.31 6.92
C SER A 486 -32.02 -12.96 6.02
N GLU A 487 -32.46 -13.53 4.90
CA GLU A 487 -31.55 -14.15 3.93
C GLU A 487 -30.57 -13.12 3.33
N ALA A 488 -31.03 -11.91 3.05
CA ALA A 488 -30.17 -10.82 2.55
C ALA A 488 -29.07 -10.46 3.55
N GLN A 489 -29.40 -10.36 4.85
CA GLN A 489 -28.43 -10.09 5.91
C GLN A 489 -27.37 -11.20 6.03
N ARG A 490 -27.77 -12.46 5.85
CA ARG A 490 -26.83 -13.60 5.85
C ARG A 490 -25.85 -13.51 4.69
N GLN A 491 -26.36 -13.26 3.48
CA GLN A 491 -25.52 -13.15 2.28
C GLN A 491 -24.52 -11.99 2.42
N GLU A 492 -24.96 -10.85 2.95
CA GLU A 492 -24.10 -9.71 3.24
C GLU A 492 -22.99 -10.07 4.24
N ILE A 493 -23.32 -10.74 5.36
CA ILE A 493 -22.32 -11.19 6.33
C ILE A 493 -21.33 -12.15 5.69
N GLN A 494 -21.79 -13.14 4.93
CA GLN A 494 -20.92 -14.11 4.28
C GLN A 494 -19.93 -13.44 3.32
N GLN A 495 -20.40 -12.48 2.52
CA GLN A 495 -19.54 -11.71 1.62
C GLN A 495 -18.48 -10.90 2.39
N LYS A 496 -18.87 -10.27 3.50
CA LYS A 496 -17.93 -9.51 4.36
C LYS A 496 -16.92 -10.41 5.07
N VAL A 497 -17.36 -11.53 5.61
CA VAL A 497 -16.49 -12.55 6.26
C VAL A 497 -15.49 -13.11 5.25
N ALA A 498 -15.90 -13.32 4.00
CA ALA A 498 -15.00 -13.80 2.95
C ALA A 498 -13.80 -12.89 2.69
N LEU A 499 -13.87 -11.59 3.00
CA LEU A 499 -12.72 -10.67 2.91
C LEU A 499 -11.62 -10.97 3.94
N PHE A 500 -11.97 -11.60 5.06
CA PHE A 500 -11.02 -11.97 6.11
C PHE A 500 -10.39 -13.36 5.88
N SER A 501 -10.91 -14.11 4.92
CA SER A 501 -10.33 -15.36 4.45
C SER A 501 -9.30 -15.05 3.37
N GLY A 502 -8.04 -15.42 3.59
CA GLY A 502 -6.91 -15.15 2.68
C GLY A 502 -5.90 -16.27 2.67
#